data_AF-A0A507EA01-F1
#
_entry.id   AF-A0A507EA01-F1
#
_cell.length_a   1.000
_cell.length_b   1.000
_cell.length_c   1.000
_cell.angle_alpha   90.00
_cell.angle_beta   90.00
_cell.angle_gamma   90.00
#
_symmetry.space_group_name_H-M   'P 1'
#
loop_
_entity.id
_entity.type
_entity.pdbx_description
1 polymer ?
#
loop_
_entity_poly.entity_id
_entity_poly.type
_entity_poly.pdbx_seq_one_letter_code
_entity_poly.pdbx_strand_id
1 'polypeptide(L)'
;MAENFKHNYLLKCAELCIEPHRALTEVLNKHAAGSWSSFDTLDLRGQTATVKDCAALAAALSNDVLFTKINLADSFLDDDVLEWNCIGIWQAGVRSLADGLSVNQALEDLDLRNNKIGPEGTQTLAICLKSNMALRRLDLRWNNIGLLGSKAIVDLLKWNNTLAVVQLAGNEVPDDLGRAINIALERNADRRKHVLRNRAVAEDHANQMEQLGSTHRGFMNDLRKDLVWKDLQLDAATKDVAKSREAYKILEHQLARAKDEAKYAAETFERERNNMKNMLDAALKQVAEERDAQDQMSSLRDKANSLLKQRELEFEAGRCEADVKRETSKRENAALREELEKLREKLRSSNIVFDEQLKQQQSDHGQKMTALEISKDSFWGDKVRKLEERLRKTETEYARLEDNNNTQRSSFVTEKRQWADRLAEAEARVRRENDDRWKEMESNLAAMTCCRDSLQSKLSHQSQLTAKAVRELDAERERWQQARAELVEEIANLEARHAKSSFARTQLEDVQNLLREAESRTAIMSRQLSKLHEERVREGEQRQAEVLKLHEDIDSRERLIARLKEQVKMREHELQEREEESVLQMKELQLSIATLVNQRTRNSIRSRSLDKPL
;
A
#
# COMPACT_ATOMS: atom_id res chain seq x y z
N MET A 1 -63.10 0.82 14.69
CA MET A 1 -62.55 0.45 16.01
C MET A 1 -63.60 0.61 17.11
N ALA A 2 -64.12 1.80 17.44
CA ALA A 2 -65.22 1.96 18.43
C ALA A 2 -66.49 1.15 18.10
N GLU A 3 -66.73 0.88 16.80
CA GLU A 3 -67.80 -0.02 16.37
C GLU A 3 -67.64 -1.46 16.87
N ASN A 4 -66.43 -1.95 17.14
CA ASN A 4 -66.23 -3.30 17.67
C ASN A 4 -66.71 -3.40 19.13
N PHE A 5 -66.45 -2.39 19.96
CA PHE A 5 -66.94 -2.37 21.33
C PHE A 5 -68.47 -2.30 21.37
N LYS A 6 -69.07 -1.41 20.56
CA LYS A 6 -70.53 -1.30 20.42
C LYS A 6 -71.15 -2.59 19.88
N HIS A 7 -70.55 -3.19 18.86
CA HIS A 7 -71.02 -4.44 18.27
C HIS A 7 -70.97 -5.58 19.29
N ASN A 8 -69.88 -5.72 20.03
CA ASN A 8 -69.74 -6.73 21.08
C ASN A 8 -70.75 -6.53 22.21
N TYR A 9 -70.98 -5.29 22.63
CA TYR A 9 -72.01 -4.96 23.63
C TYR A 9 -73.42 -5.33 23.12
N LEU A 10 -73.79 -4.92 21.90
CA LEU A 10 -75.11 -5.20 21.32
C LEU A 10 -75.32 -6.70 21.07
N LEU A 11 -74.29 -7.40 20.60
CA LEU A 11 -74.32 -8.85 20.39
C LEU A 11 -74.54 -9.59 21.70
N LYS A 12 -73.86 -9.16 22.78
CA LYS A 12 -74.07 -9.75 24.10
C LYS A 12 -75.44 -9.43 24.69
N CYS A 13 -75.97 -8.23 24.47
CA CYS A 13 -77.35 -7.89 24.85
C CYS A 13 -78.36 -8.80 24.13
N ALA A 14 -78.14 -9.09 22.84
CA ALA A 14 -78.97 -10.00 22.07
C ALA A 14 -78.88 -11.46 22.58
N GLU A 15 -77.67 -11.95 22.87
CA GLU A 15 -77.46 -13.30 23.44
C GLU A 15 -78.13 -13.50 24.81
N LEU A 16 -78.15 -12.45 25.63
CA LEU A 16 -78.74 -12.48 26.97
C LEU A 16 -80.23 -12.12 26.99
N CYS A 17 -80.84 -11.87 25.81
CA CYS A 17 -82.22 -11.40 25.64
C CYS A 17 -82.52 -10.15 26.49
N ILE A 18 -81.64 -9.14 26.41
CA ILE A 18 -81.74 -7.85 27.11
C ILE A 18 -81.94 -6.74 26.09
N GLU A 19 -82.85 -5.80 26.38
CA GLU A 19 -82.90 -4.55 25.61
C GLU A 19 -81.65 -3.71 25.93
N PRO A 20 -80.81 -3.37 24.92
CA PRO A 20 -79.58 -2.63 25.17
C PRO A 20 -79.89 -1.27 25.79
N HIS A 21 -79.21 -0.94 26.88
CA HIS A 21 -79.50 0.25 27.66
C HIS A 21 -79.42 1.50 26.77
N ARG A 22 -80.51 2.28 26.74
CA ARG A 22 -80.68 3.41 25.81
C ARG A 22 -79.55 4.42 25.93
N ALA A 23 -79.15 4.77 27.14
CA ALA A 23 -78.08 5.73 27.36
C ALA A 23 -76.69 5.22 26.96
N LEU A 24 -76.44 3.91 27.11
CA LEU A 24 -75.17 3.32 26.70
C LEU A 24 -75.07 3.28 25.17
N THR A 25 -76.18 2.97 24.52
CA THR A 25 -76.30 3.00 23.06
C THR A 25 -76.19 4.44 22.52
N GLU A 26 -76.77 5.44 23.20
CA GLU A 26 -76.62 6.86 22.85
C GLU A 26 -75.18 7.38 23.01
N VAL A 27 -74.48 7.00 24.09
CA VAL A 27 -73.07 7.37 24.31
C VAL A 27 -72.16 6.71 23.28
N LEU A 28 -72.36 5.42 22.97
CA LEU A 28 -71.60 4.71 21.93
C LEU A 28 -71.90 5.26 20.52
N ASN A 29 -73.13 5.69 20.24
CA ASN A 29 -73.51 6.34 18.99
C ASN A 29 -72.85 7.73 18.83
N LYS A 30 -72.79 8.53 19.91
CA LYS A 30 -72.09 9.82 19.92
C LYS A 30 -70.57 9.67 19.71
N HIS A 31 -69.98 8.59 20.22
CA HIS A 31 -68.56 8.25 19.96
C HIS A 31 -68.31 7.84 18.50
N ALA A 32 -69.25 7.12 17.87
CA ALA A 32 -69.16 6.76 16.44
C ALA A 32 -69.34 7.97 15.50
N ALA A 33 -70.05 9.02 15.93
CA ALA A 33 -70.38 10.19 15.12
C ALA A 33 -69.36 11.35 15.21
N GLY A 34 -68.30 11.23 16.02
CA GLY A 34 -67.17 12.17 16.06
C GLY A 34 -67.47 13.53 16.69
N SER A 35 -67.36 13.63 18.03
CA SER A 35 -67.31 14.93 18.75
C SER A 35 -66.68 14.86 20.16
N TRP A 36 -65.97 13.79 20.50
CA TRP A 36 -65.26 13.71 21.78
C TRP A 36 -63.78 14.00 21.54
N SER A 37 -63.24 15.02 22.21
CA SER A 37 -61.84 15.45 22.11
C SER A 37 -60.84 14.47 22.78
N SER A 38 -61.32 13.30 23.22
CA SER A 38 -60.53 12.20 23.75
C SER A 38 -61.27 10.90 23.41
N PHE A 39 -60.80 10.17 22.40
CA PHE A 39 -61.36 8.90 21.94
C PHE A 39 -61.26 7.76 22.99
N ASP A 40 -60.62 8.01 24.14
CA ASP A 40 -60.23 6.95 25.08
C ASP A 40 -61.08 6.91 26.36
N THR A 41 -62.12 7.75 26.51
CA THR A 41 -62.95 7.81 27.73
C THR A 41 -64.42 7.51 27.46
N LEU A 42 -65.00 6.58 28.23
CA LEU A 42 -66.41 6.22 28.22
C LEU A 42 -67.08 6.67 29.53
N ASP A 43 -67.98 7.64 29.45
CA ASP A 43 -68.69 8.20 30.61
C ASP A 43 -70.13 7.70 30.65
N LEU A 44 -70.49 6.96 31.72
CA LEU A 44 -71.80 6.36 31.95
C LEU A 44 -72.37 6.77 33.30
N ARG A 45 -71.97 7.92 33.83
CA ARG A 45 -72.46 8.44 35.10
C ARG A 45 -73.97 8.65 35.11
N GLY A 46 -74.61 8.35 36.25
CA GLY A 46 -76.04 8.54 36.44
C GLY A 46 -76.94 7.61 35.62
N GLN A 47 -76.38 6.58 34.97
CA GLN A 47 -77.16 5.64 34.16
C GLN A 47 -77.57 4.41 34.97
N THR A 48 -78.82 3.95 34.80
CA THR A 48 -79.38 2.74 35.42
C THR A 48 -78.79 1.47 34.81
N ALA A 49 -77.97 0.73 35.56
CA ALA A 49 -77.42 -0.54 35.08
C ALA A 49 -78.04 -1.72 35.84
N THR A 50 -78.68 -2.64 35.13
CA THR A 50 -79.16 -3.91 35.71
C THR A 50 -78.03 -4.93 35.84
N VAL A 51 -78.27 -6.04 36.55
CA VAL A 51 -77.32 -7.18 36.62
C VAL A 51 -76.95 -7.69 35.22
N LYS A 52 -77.95 -7.70 34.36
CA LYS A 52 -77.88 -8.12 32.97
C LYS A 52 -77.03 -7.14 32.14
N ASP A 53 -77.14 -5.83 32.39
CA ASP A 53 -76.27 -4.81 31.77
C ASP A 53 -74.82 -4.91 32.24
N CYS A 54 -74.58 -5.19 33.52
CA CYS A 54 -73.23 -5.40 34.06
C CYS A 54 -72.53 -6.58 33.38
N ALA A 55 -73.27 -7.66 33.08
CA ALA A 55 -72.74 -8.81 32.35
C ALA A 55 -72.42 -8.48 30.88
N ALA A 56 -73.29 -7.73 30.21
CA ALA A 56 -73.05 -7.27 28.85
C ALA A 56 -71.86 -6.30 28.76
N LEU A 57 -71.75 -5.38 29.73
CA LEU A 57 -70.63 -4.46 29.86
C LEU A 57 -69.32 -5.17 30.12
N ALA A 58 -69.29 -6.11 31.05
CA ALA A 58 -68.10 -6.91 31.36
C ALA A 58 -67.55 -7.65 30.13
N ALA A 59 -68.44 -8.27 29.34
CA ALA A 59 -68.05 -8.98 28.14
C ALA A 59 -67.54 -8.03 27.03
N ALA A 60 -68.13 -6.85 26.91
CA ALA A 60 -67.63 -5.82 26.02
C ALA A 60 -66.23 -5.34 26.46
N LEU A 61 -66.03 -5.19 27.76
CA LEU A 61 -64.76 -4.77 28.36
C LEU A 61 -63.67 -5.81 28.23
N SER A 62 -63.96 -7.11 28.33
CA SER A 62 -62.91 -8.13 28.23
C SER A 62 -62.13 -8.11 26.92
N ASN A 63 -62.77 -7.67 25.83
CA ASN A 63 -62.17 -7.58 24.50
C ASN A 63 -61.85 -6.13 24.09
N ASP A 64 -62.01 -5.17 25.00
CA ASP A 64 -61.80 -3.78 24.68
C ASP A 64 -60.31 -3.44 24.64
N VAL A 65 -59.94 -2.71 23.59
CA VAL A 65 -58.59 -2.19 23.35
C VAL A 65 -58.58 -0.67 23.20
N LEU A 66 -59.73 -0.01 23.37
CA LEU A 66 -59.94 1.37 22.95
C LEU A 66 -60.11 2.32 24.13
N PHE A 67 -60.95 1.96 25.11
CA PHE A 67 -61.23 2.82 26.23
C PHE A 67 -60.18 2.62 27.32
N THR A 68 -59.36 3.65 27.51
CA THR A 68 -58.40 3.70 28.62
C THR A 68 -59.02 4.25 29.89
N LYS A 69 -60.21 4.86 29.82
CA LYS A 69 -60.92 5.40 31.00
C LYS A 69 -62.42 5.11 30.94
N ILE A 70 -62.99 4.68 32.06
CA ILE A 70 -64.43 4.44 32.20
C ILE A 70 -64.97 5.06 33.47
N ASN A 71 -66.11 5.74 33.36
CA ASN A 71 -66.81 6.33 34.48
C ASN A 71 -68.19 5.70 34.71
N LEU A 72 -68.38 5.07 35.86
CA LEU A 72 -69.62 4.44 36.34
C LEU A 72 -70.10 5.10 37.66
N ALA A 73 -69.76 6.37 37.89
CA ALA A 73 -70.07 7.09 39.13
C ALA A 73 -71.55 7.53 39.26
N ASP A 74 -71.98 7.69 40.51
CA ASP A 74 -73.20 8.41 40.93
C ASP A 74 -74.48 7.95 40.24
N SER A 75 -74.90 6.76 40.60
CA SER A 75 -76.16 6.14 40.25
C SER A 75 -77.28 6.57 41.22
N PHE A 76 -77.76 7.82 41.11
CA PHE A 76 -78.77 8.36 42.03
C PHE A 76 -80.21 7.94 41.70
N LEU A 77 -81.01 7.76 42.76
CA LEU A 77 -82.43 7.40 42.77
C LEU A 77 -83.29 8.61 42.38
N ASP A 78 -84.13 8.48 41.35
CA ASP A 78 -85.33 9.33 41.20
C ASP A 78 -86.49 8.66 41.96
N ASP A 79 -87.18 9.45 42.77
CA ASP A 79 -88.07 9.05 43.87
C ASP A 79 -89.38 8.32 43.46
N ASP A 80 -89.62 8.06 42.17
CA ASP A 80 -90.94 7.61 41.69
C ASP A 80 -90.98 6.29 40.92
N VAL A 81 -89.86 5.56 40.76
CA VAL A 81 -89.88 4.21 40.19
C VAL A 81 -88.93 3.27 40.94
N LEU A 82 -89.52 2.19 41.48
CA LEU A 82 -88.91 1.08 42.21
C LEU A 82 -87.94 0.23 41.36
N GLU A 83 -86.91 0.81 40.74
CA GLU A 83 -85.84 0.04 40.07
C GLU A 83 -84.44 0.54 40.47
N TRP A 84 -83.67 -0.40 41.02
CA TRP A 84 -82.57 -0.14 41.92
C TRP A 84 -81.26 0.06 41.15
N ASN A 85 -80.57 1.19 41.35
CA ASN A 85 -79.22 1.37 40.83
C ASN A 85 -78.19 1.36 41.95
N CYS A 86 -77.67 0.17 42.23
CA CYS A 86 -76.52 -0.07 43.08
C CYS A 86 -75.82 -1.31 42.54
N ILE A 87 -74.79 -1.15 41.70
CA ILE A 87 -74.01 -2.27 41.15
C ILE A 87 -73.58 -3.23 42.29
N GLY A 88 -73.25 -2.65 43.45
CA GLY A 88 -72.89 -3.36 44.66
C GLY A 88 -73.97 -4.16 45.39
N ILE A 89 -75.26 -3.83 45.21
CA ILE A 89 -76.36 -4.64 45.77
C ILE A 89 -76.44 -5.98 45.05
N TRP A 90 -76.02 -6.02 43.79
CA TRP A 90 -76.02 -7.22 42.98
C TRP A 90 -74.63 -7.87 43.00
N GLN A 91 -74.40 -8.82 43.90
CA GLN A 91 -73.13 -9.58 43.95
C GLN A 91 -72.77 -10.17 42.57
N ALA A 92 -73.76 -10.62 41.80
CA ALA A 92 -73.57 -11.11 40.43
C ALA A 92 -73.09 -10.02 39.46
N GLY A 93 -73.58 -8.78 39.61
CA GLY A 93 -73.18 -7.64 38.77
C GLY A 93 -71.73 -7.21 39.03
N VAL A 94 -71.33 -7.11 40.30
CA VAL A 94 -69.93 -6.82 40.67
C VAL A 94 -68.99 -7.91 40.17
N ARG A 95 -69.40 -9.19 40.28
CA ARG A 95 -68.59 -10.32 39.81
C ARG A 95 -68.40 -10.29 38.30
N SER A 96 -69.47 -10.09 37.52
CA SER A 96 -69.35 -9.97 36.07
C SER A 96 -68.39 -8.85 35.70
N LEU A 97 -68.54 -7.65 36.29
CA LEU A 97 -67.63 -6.54 36.02
C LEU A 97 -66.18 -6.89 36.39
N ALA A 98 -65.95 -7.53 37.55
CA ALA A 98 -64.63 -7.96 37.98
C ALA A 98 -64.00 -8.97 37.01
N ASP A 99 -64.78 -9.92 36.48
CA ASP A 99 -64.31 -10.90 35.50
C ASP A 99 -63.88 -10.22 34.19
N GLY A 100 -64.67 -9.27 33.68
CA GLY A 100 -64.33 -8.49 32.50
C GLY A 100 -63.06 -7.65 32.69
N LEU A 101 -62.87 -7.08 33.89
CA LEU A 101 -61.66 -6.34 34.25
C LEU A 101 -60.44 -7.25 34.37
N SER A 102 -60.57 -8.50 34.80
CA SER A 102 -59.41 -9.39 35.04
C SER A 102 -58.56 -9.64 33.78
N VAL A 103 -59.21 -9.63 32.60
CA VAL A 103 -58.59 -9.90 31.29
C VAL A 103 -58.37 -8.64 30.46
N ASN A 104 -59.01 -7.52 30.79
CA ASN A 104 -58.86 -6.28 30.05
C ASN A 104 -57.42 -5.74 30.15
N GLN A 105 -56.83 -5.41 28.99
CA GLN A 105 -55.45 -4.94 28.87
C GLN A 105 -55.31 -3.45 28.53
N ALA A 106 -56.42 -2.73 28.35
CA ALA A 106 -56.42 -1.35 27.85
C ALA A 106 -56.89 -0.31 28.88
N LEU A 107 -57.80 -0.70 29.77
CA LEU A 107 -58.40 0.19 30.76
C LEU A 107 -57.38 0.57 31.83
N GLU A 108 -57.07 1.86 31.91
CA GLU A 108 -56.14 2.45 32.88
C GLU A 108 -56.83 3.17 34.03
N ASP A 109 -58.03 3.73 33.82
CA ASP A 109 -58.75 4.56 34.81
C ASP A 109 -60.20 4.08 34.95
N LEU A 110 -60.60 3.68 36.15
CA LEU A 110 -61.95 3.20 36.44
C LEU A 110 -62.56 3.95 37.62
N ASP A 111 -63.71 4.57 37.39
CA ASP A 111 -64.46 5.28 38.41
C ASP A 111 -65.75 4.53 38.78
N LEU A 112 -65.82 4.11 40.04
CA LEU A 112 -66.90 3.31 40.62
C LEU A 112 -67.48 3.98 41.88
N ARG A 113 -67.27 5.28 42.09
CA ARG A 113 -67.77 5.96 43.29
C ARG A 113 -69.29 5.83 43.45
N ASN A 114 -69.75 5.76 44.70
CA ASN A 114 -71.17 5.79 45.06
C ASN A 114 -72.02 4.67 44.43
N ASN A 115 -71.53 3.43 44.43
CA ASN A 115 -72.21 2.25 43.86
C ASN A 115 -72.62 1.19 44.90
N LYS A 116 -72.47 1.49 46.20
CA LYS A 116 -72.74 0.59 47.34
C LYS A 116 -72.08 -0.79 47.21
N ILE A 117 -70.85 -0.87 46.67
CA ILE A 117 -70.11 -2.13 46.41
C ILE A 117 -70.00 -3.02 47.65
N GLY A 118 -69.84 -2.44 48.84
CA GLY A 118 -69.72 -3.17 50.08
C GLY A 118 -68.43 -3.99 50.22
N PRO A 119 -68.24 -4.67 51.37
CA PRO A 119 -67.03 -5.45 51.64
C PRO A 119 -66.88 -6.68 50.72
N GLU A 120 -67.97 -7.40 50.44
CA GLU A 120 -67.96 -8.63 49.63
C GLU A 120 -67.72 -8.33 48.14
N GLY A 121 -68.35 -7.28 47.61
CA GLY A 121 -68.08 -6.80 46.25
C GLY A 121 -66.65 -6.33 46.09
N THR A 122 -66.08 -5.66 47.10
CA THR A 122 -64.68 -5.23 47.08
C THR A 122 -63.72 -6.43 47.09
N GLN A 123 -64.03 -7.48 47.84
CA GLN A 123 -63.23 -8.71 47.82
C GLN A 123 -63.21 -9.37 46.44
N THR A 124 -64.36 -9.39 45.76
CA THR A 124 -64.50 -9.92 44.40
C THR A 124 -63.65 -9.10 43.41
N LEU A 125 -63.74 -7.77 43.46
CA LEU A 125 -62.89 -6.88 42.66
C LEU A 125 -61.40 -7.09 42.97
N ALA A 126 -61.04 -7.23 44.24
CA ALA A 126 -59.66 -7.43 44.67
C ALA A 126 -59.05 -8.74 44.17
N ILE A 127 -59.83 -9.83 44.05
CA ILE A 127 -59.33 -11.09 43.50
C ILE A 127 -58.99 -10.93 42.02
N CYS A 128 -59.90 -10.34 41.25
CA CYS A 128 -59.74 -10.18 39.80
C CYS A 128 -58.65 -9.17 39.42
N LEU A 129 -58.51 -8.10 40.19
CA LEU A 129 -57.50 -7.09 39.94
C LEU A 129 -56.07 -7.58 40.24
N LYS A 130 -55.86 -8.70 40.95
CA LYS A 130 -54.51 -9.25 41.18
C LYS A 130 -53.78 -9.60 39.88
N SER A 131 -54.52 -10.06 38.86
CA SER A 131 -53.98 -10.41 37.55
C SER A 131 -54.05 -9.28 36.53
N ASN A 132 -54.81 -8.21 36.80
CA ASN A 132 -54.93 -7.11 35.85
C ASN A 132 -53.62 -6.29 35.80
N MET A 133 -53.05 -6.18 34.60
CA MET A 133 -51.79 -5.46 34.38
C MET A 133 -51.94 -4.08 33.74
N ALA A 134 -53.17 -3.68 33.42
CA ALA A 134 -53.50 -2.44 32.70
C ALA A 134 -53.95 -1.31 33.64
N LEU A 135 -54.83 -1.61 34.59
CA LEU A 135 -55.47 -0.62 35.45
C LEU A 135 -54.45 0.10 36.32
N ARG A 136 -54.51 1.43 36.28
CA ARG A 136 -53.59 2.34 37.00
C ARG A 136 -54.30 3.12 38.08
N ARG A 137 -55.57 3.46 37.86
CA ARG A 137 -56.38 4.28 38.76
C ARG A 137 -57.74 3.64 38.99
N LEU A 138 -58.13 3.57 40.26
CA LEU A 138 -59.41 3.02 40.68
C LEU A 138 -60.04 3.94 41.73
N ASP A 139 -61.22 4.48 41.43
CA ASP A 139 -61.99 5.31 42.36
C ASP A 139 -63.15 4.51 42.95
N LEU A 140 -63.09 4.26 44.26
CA LEU A 140 -64.10 3.51 45.01
C LEU A 140 -64.73 4.36 46.11
N ARG A 141 -64.67 5.70 46.04
CA ARG A 141 -65.23 6.56 47.09
C ARG A 141 -66.72 6.28 47.37
N TRP A 142 -67.14 6.40 48.63
CA TRP A 142 -68.55 6.26 49.04
C TRP A 142 -69.21 4.92 48.66
N ASN A 143 -68.52 3.80 48.87
CA ASN A 143 -68.99 2.44 48.54
C ASN A 143 -69.21 1.53 49.75
N ASN A 144 -69.07 2.05 50.98
CA ASN A 144 -69.28 1.30 52.23
C ASN A 144 -68.41 0.02 52.35
N ILE A 145 -67.13 0.13 51.97
CA ILE A 145 -66.18 -0.99 51.88
C ILE A 145 -65.84 -1.60 53.25
N GLY A 146 -65.69 -0.76 54.28
CA GLY A 146 -65.37 -1.16 55.64
C GLY A 146 -64.02 -1.88 55.81
N LEU A 147 -63.83 -2.49 57.00
CA LEU A 147 -62.59 -3.19 57.38
C LEU A 147 -62.25 -4.36 56.45
N LEU A 148 -63.22 -5.21 56.13
CA LEU A 148 -63.00 -6.44 55.36
C LEU A 148 -62.59 -6.15 53.92
N GLY A 149 -63.28 -5.21 53.26
CA GLY A 149 -62.89 -4.81 51.90
C GLY A 149 -61.55 -4.08 51.87
N SER A 150 -61.21 -3.32 52.91
CA SER A 150 -59.89 -2.68 53.04
C SER A 150 -58.75 -3.70 53.13
N LYS A 151 -58.94 -4.80 53.87
CA LYS A 151 -57.97 -5.92 53.91
C LYS A 151 -57.80 -6.55 52.54
N ALA A 152 -58.89 -6.73 51.80
CA ALA A 152 -58.84 -7.27 50.45
C ALA A 152 -58.03 -6.38 49.48
N ILE A 153 -58.15 -5.05 49.59
CA ILE A 153 -57.34 -4.10 48.79
C ILE A 153 -55.85 -4.19 49.16
N VAL A 154 -55.51 -4.29 50.44
CA VAL A 154 -54.11 -4.51 50.87
C VAL A 154 -53.55 -5.80 50.27
N ASP A 155 -54.31 -6.88 50.32
CA ASP A 155 -53.89 -8.16 49.76
C ASP A 155 -53.81 -8.16 48.23
N LEU A 156 -54.65 -7.38 47.55
CA LEU A 156 -54.54 -7.13 46.11
C LEU A 156 -53.20 -6.47 45.77
N LEU A 157 -52.85 -5.38 46.46
CA LEU A 157 -51.67 -4.57 46.15
C LEU A 157 -50.33 -5.28 46.44
N LYS A 158 -50.35 -6.42 47.16
CA LYS A 158 -49.17 -7.30 47.28
C LYS A 158 -48.78 -7.94 45.94
N TRP A 159 -49.76 -8.18 45.07
CA TRP A 159 -49.57 -8.89 43.80
C TRP A 159 -49.69 -7.96 42.60
N ASN A 160 -50.63 -7.01 42.66
CA ASN A 160 -50.82 -6.01 41.63
C ASN A 160 -49.73 -4.93 41.73
N ASN A 161 -48.88 -4.85 40.72
CA ASN A 161 -47.77 -3.89 40.64
C ASN A 161 -48.07 -2.70 39.70
N THR A 162 -49.35 -2.54 39.33
CA THR A 162 -49.79 -1.75 38.19
C THR A 162 -50.71 -0.60 38.59
N LEU A 163 -51.54 -0.82 39.62
CA LEU A 163 -52.33 0.20 40.28
C LEU A 163 -51.42 1.19 41.00
N ALA A 164 -51.53 2.46 40.65
CA ALA A 164 -50.77 3.57 41.20
C ALA A 164 -51.64 4.54 42.01
N VAL A 165 -52.96 4.54 41.81
CA VAL A 165 -53.89 5.40 42.53
C VAL A 165 -55.14 4.61 42.90
N VAL A 166 -55.51 4.59 44.17
CA VAL A 166 -56.81 4.07 44.63
C VAL A 166 -57.45 5.11 45.55
N GLN A 167 -58.67 5.54 45.23
CA GLN A 167 -59.39 6.52 46.05
C GLN A 167 -60.45 5.82 46.91
N LEU A 168 -60.32 5.96 48.24
CA LEU A 168 -61.15 5.25 49.22
C LEU A 168 -61.89 6.17 50.20
N ALA A 169 -61.95 7.48 49.95
CA ALA A 169 -62.65 8.41 50.83
C ALA A 169 -64.14 8.01 51.03
N GLY A 170 -64.65 8.14 52.25
CA GLY A 170 -66.05 7.83 52.58
C GLY A 170 -66.39 6.33 52.65
N ASN A 171 -65.43 5.46 52.97
CA ASN A 171 -65.60 4.00 53.03
C ASN A 171 -65.33 3.36 54.40
N GLU A 172 -65.19 4.15 55.46
CA GLU A 172 -64.87 3.65 56.81
C GLU A 172 -63.60 2.77 56.85
N VAL A 173 -62.57 3.19 56.11
CA VAL A 173 -61.27 2.50 56.06
C VAL A 173 -60.48 2.83 57.33
N PRO A 174 -60.01 1.82 58.09
CA PRO A 174 -59.13 2.05 59.24
C PRO A 174 -57.78 2.65 58.83
N ASP A 175 -57.26 3.59 59.62
CA ASP A 175 -56.03 4.34 59.33
C ASP A 175 -54.81 3.44 59.05
N ASP A 176 -54.67 2.33 59.78
CA ASP A 176 -53.57 1.37 59.59
C ASP A 176 -53.58 0.76 58.19
N LEU A 177 -54.76 0.38 57.70
CA LEU A 177 -54.92 -0.18 56.37
C LEU A 177 -54.79 0.91 55.30
N GLY A 178 -55.29 2.11 55.56
CA GLY A 178 -55.10 3.27 54.69
C GLY A 178 -53.61 3.58 54.46
N ARG A 179 -52.79 3.56 55.51
CA ARG A 179 -51.33 3.72 55.40
C ARG A 179 -50.68 2.60 54.58
N ALA A 180 -51.05 1.34 54.84
CA ALA A 180 -50.50 0.20 54.11
C ALA A 180 -50.81 0.26 52.60
N ILE A 181 -52.03 0.67 52.24
CA ILE A 181 -52.46 0.89 50.85
C ILE A 181 -51.60 1.98 50.20
N ASN A 182 -51.44 3.14 50.85
CA ASN A 182 -50.66 4.25 50.29
C ASN A 182 -49.20 3.86 50.03
N ILE A 183 -48.53 3.17 50.96
CA ILE A 183 -47.14 2.71 50.77
C ILE A 183 -47.02 1.77 49.57
N ALA A 184 -47.98 0.86 49.39
CA ALA A 184 -47.98 -0.05 48.26
C ALA A 184 -48.18 0.68 46.92
N LEU A 185 -49.06 1.69 46.89
CA LEU A 185 -49.30 2.52 45.71
C LEU A 185 -48.08 3.39 45.34
N GLU A 186 -47.40 3.97 46.32
CA GLU A 186 -46.15 4.72 46.10
C GLU A 186 -45.08 3.86 45.45
N ARG A 187 -44.89 2.62 45.93
CA ARG A 187 -43.98 1.64 45.33
C ARG A 187 -44.31 1.34 43.87
N ASN A 188 -45.59 1.20 43.54
CA ASN A 188 -46.02 0.96 42.17
C ASN A 188 -45.79 2.19 41.27
N ALA A 189 -46.05 3.40 41.80
CA ALA A 189 -45.79 4.65 41.08
C ALA A 189 -44.30 4.85 40.75
N ASP A 190 -43.40 4.56 41.68
CA ASP A 190 -41.96 4.67 41.46
C ASP A 190 -41.45 3.61 40.49
N ARG A 191 -41.92 2.37 40.60
CA ARG A 191 -41.62 1.31 39.62
C ARG A 191 -41.97 1.75 38.19
N ARG A 192 -43.13 2.39 37.99
CA ARG A 192 -43.55 2.92 36.69
C ARG A 192 -42.58 3.98 36.15
N LYS A 193 -42.15 4.92 37.00
CA LYS A 193 -41.15 5.94 36.60
C LYS A 193 -39.85 5.29 36.14
N HIS A 194 -39.37 4.26 36.84
CA HIS A 194 -38.16 3.53 36.46
C HIS A 194 -38.31 2.80 35.11
N VAL A 195 -39.45 2.13 34.89
CA VAL A 195 -39.72 1.44 33.61
C VAL A 195 -39.74 2.42 32.43
N LEU A 196 -40.41 3.57 32.59
CA LEU A 196 -40.48 4.60 31.55
C LEU A 196 -39.09 5.17 31.23
N ARG A 197 -38.26 5.42 32.26
CA ARG A 197 -36.89 5.90 32.08
C ARG A 197 -36.03 4.88 31.34
N ASN A 198 -36.10 3.60 31.73
CA ASN A 198 -35.32 2.55 31.08
C ASN A 198 -35.70 2.37 29.60
N ARG A 199 -36.98 2.52 29.27
CA ARG A 199 -37.45 2.48 27.88
C ARG A 199 -36.86 3.63 27.05
N ALA A 200 -36.88 4.86 27.57
CA ALA A 200 -36.30 6.01 26.87
C ALA A 200 -34.79 5.82 26.60
N VAL A 201 -34.04 5.33 27.59
CA VAL A 201 -32.60 5.04 27.42
C VAL A 201 -32.37 3.93 26.39
N ALA A 202 -33.21 2.89 26.36
CA ALA A 202 -33.11 1.82 25.38
C ALA A 202 -33.39 2.32 23.95
N GLU A 203 -34.39 3.20 23.78
CA GLU A 203 -34.70 3.84 22.50
C GLU A 203 -33.54 4.74 22.03
N ASP A 204 -32.94 5.54 22.93
CA ASP A 204 -31.76 6.35 22.62
C ASP A 204 -30.55 5.50 22.20
N HIS A 205 -30.26 4.42 22.93
CA HIS A 205 -29.17 3.50 22.57
C HIS A 205 -29.42 2.80 21.22
N ALA A 206 -30.67 2.42 20.92
CA ALA A 206 -31.03 1.83 19.64
C ALA A 206 -30.78 2.82 18.47
N ASN A 207 -31.20 4.07 18.64
CA ASN A 207 -30.96 5.13 17.66
C ASN A 207 -29.46 5.40 17.45
N GLN A 208 -28.67 5.42 18.53
CA GLN A 208 -27.21 5.58 18.43
C GLN A 208 -26.55 4.41 17.70
N MET A 209 -26.96 3.18 17.97
CA MET A 209 -26.47 1.99 17.26
C MET A 209 -26.79 2.04 15.77
N GLU A 210 -27.99 2.49 15.39
CA GLU A 210 -28.37 2.65 13.99
C GLU A 210 -27.54 3.74 13.29
N GLN A 211 -27.31 4.88 13.95
CA GLN A 211 -26.43 5.94 13.45
C GLN A 211 -24.97 5.47 13.32
N LEU A 212 -24.44 4.73 14.30
CA LEU A 212 -23.10 4.17 14.22
C LEU A 212 -22.99 3.15 13.07
N GLY A 213 -24.03 2.33 12.88
CA GLY A 213 -24.10 1.38 11.78
C GLY A 213 -24.19 2.05 10.39
N SER A 214 -24.91 3.15 10.27
CA SER A 214 -25.01 3.91 9.01
C SER A 214 -23.70 4.62 8.67
N THR A 215 -23.07 5.28 9.65
CA THR A 215 -21.76 5.92 9.47
C THR A 215 -20.67 4.90 9.14
N HIS A 216 -20.63 3.76 9.84
CA HIS A 216 -19.67 2.69 9.53
C HIS A 216 -19.89 2.10 8.12
N ARG A 217 -21.14 1.88 7.69
CA ARG A 217 -21.43 1.47 6.30
C ARG A 217 -20.99 2.51 5.27
N GLY A 218 -21.18 3.79 5.56
CA GLY A 218 -20.70 4.89 4.71
C GLY A 218 -19.18 4.82 4.53
N PHE A 219 -18.45 4.79 5.65
CA PHE A 219 -16.99 4.68 5.65
C PHE A 219 -16.49 3.42 4.90
N MET A 220 -17.10 2.26 5.13
CA MET A 220 -16.74 1.02 4.43
C MET A 220 -17.01 1.09 2.92
N ASN A 221 -18.08 1.76 2.49
CA ASN A 221 -18.35 1.99 1.08
C ASN A 221 -17.34 2.92 0.43
N ASP A 222 -16.92 3.98 1.13
CA ASP A 222 -15.90 4.91 0.61
C ASP A 222 -14.53 4.22 0.53
N LEU A 223 -14.13 3.46 1.55
CA LEU A 223 -12.91 2.65 1.52
C LEU A 223 -12.93 1.63 0.37
N ARG A 224 -14.09 1.02 0.09
CA ARG A 224 -14.24 0.10 -1.05
C ARG A 224 -14.06 0.79 -2.39
N LYS A 225 -14.57 2.01 -2.55
CA LYS A 225 -14.35 2.81 -3.78
C LYS A 225 -12.87 3.17 -3.95
N ASP A 226 -12.21 3.57 -2.87
CA ASP A 226 -10.77 3.90 -2.89
C ASP A 226 -9.92 2.68 -3.28
N LEU A 227 -10.24 1.50 -2.76
CA LEU A 227 -9.60 0.24 -3.13
C LEU A 227 -9.77 -0.07 -4.62
N VAL A 228 -11.00 0.03 -5.15
CA VAL A 228 -11.27 -0.20 -6.58
C VAL A 228 -10.49 0.78 -7.46
N TRP A 229 -10.43 2.06 -7.07
CA TRP A 229 -9.70 3.06 -7.83
C TRP A 229 -8.18 2.79 -7.82
N LYS A 230 -7.63 2.37 -6.68
CA LYS A 230 -6.22 1.96 -6.58
C LYS A 230 -5.90 0.71 -7.40
N ASP A 231 -6.78 -0.29 -7.41
CA ASP A 231 -6.61 -1.48 -8.25
C ASP A 231 -6.56 -1.09 -9.74
N LEU A 232 -7.42 -0.16 -10.17
CA LEU A 232 -7.41 0.35 -11.54
C LEU A 232 -6.10 1.08 -11.88
N GLN A 233 -5.55 1.86 -10.94
CA GLN A 233 -4.24 2.49 -11.13
C GLN A 233 -3.11 1.47 -11.21
N LEU A 234 -3.16 0.43 -10.38
CA LEU A 234 -2.18 -0.66 -10.41
C LEU A 234 -2.22 -1.41 -11.75
N ASP A 235 -3.41 -1.67 -12.28
CA ASP A 235 -3.60 -2.27 -13.61
C ASP A 235 -3.06 -1.38 -14.75
N ALA A 236 -3.20 -0.05 -14.63
CA ALA A 236 -2.61 0.88 -15.58
C ALA A 236 -1.07 0.86 -15.50
N ALA A 237 -0.52 0.96 -14.29
CA ALA A 237 0.93 0.94 -14.07
C ALA A 237 1.58 -0.38 -14.53
N THR A 238 0.94 -1.52 -14.27
CA THR A 238 1.43 -2.84 -14.73
C THR A 238 1.44 -2.95 -16.25
N LYS A 239 0.43 -2.41 -16.94
CA LYS A 239 0.43 -2.33 -18.41
C LYS A 239 1.57 -1.45 -18.94
N ASP A 240 1.85 -0.33 -18.30
CA ASP A 240 2.94 0.55 -18.71
C ASP A 240 4.31 -0.07 -18.46
N VAL A 241 4.51 -0.77 -17.34
CA VAL A 241 5.72 -1.58 -17.10
C VAL A 241 5.87 -2.66 -18.17
N ALA A 242 4.79 -3.32 -18.59
CA ALA A 242 4.83 -4.31 -19.67
C ALA A 242 5.27 -3.69 -21.01
N LYS A 243 4.76 -2.50 -21.37
CA LYS A 243 5.20 -1.76 -22.56
C LYS A 243 6.68 -1.38 -22.47
N SER A 244 7.12 -0.84 -21.33
CA SER A 244 8.52 -0.48 -21.11
C SER A 244 9.44 -1.70 -21.19
N ARG A 245 9.01 -2.85 -20.67
CA ARG A 245 9.78 -4.11 -20.76
C ARG A 245 9.95 -4.57 -22.20
N GLU A 246 8.93 -4.43 -23.03
CA GLU A 246 9.02 -4.78 -24.46
C GLU A 246 9.91 -3.79 -25.22
N ALA A 247 9.81 -2.49 -24.94
CA ALA A 247 10.74 -1.50 -25.48
C ALA A 247 12.20 -1.78 -25.08
N TYR A 248 12.44 -2.20 -23.83
CA TYR A 248 13.77 -2.56 -23.36
C TYR A 248 14.34 -3.77 -24.11
N LYS A 249 13.54 -4.81 -24.39
CA LYS A 249 14.01 -5.96 -25.21
C LYS A 249 14.42 -5.52 -26.62
N ILE A 250 13.67 -4.60 -27.23
CA ILE A 250 14.00 -4.05 -28.55
C ILE A 250 15.33 -3.31 -28.49
N LEU A 251 15.53 -2.46 -27.48
CA LEU A 251 16.79 -1.76 -27.25
C LEU A 251 17.96 -2.72 -26.99
N GLU A 252 17.74 -3.79 -26.23
CA GLU A 252 18.76 -4.82 -25.98
C GLU A 252 19.19 -5.53 -27.27
N HIS A 253 18.23 -5.85 -28.14
CA HIS A 253 18.51 -6.41 -29.46
C HIS A 253 19.23 -5.41 -30.38
N GLN A 254 18.88 -4.11 -30.33
CA GLN A 254 19.58 -3.07 -31.08
C GLN A 254 21.02 -2.88 -30.59
N LEU A 255 21.23 -2.89 -29.27
CA LEU A 255 22.56 -2.83 -28.66
C LEU A 255 23.42 -4.02 -29.08
N ALA A 256 22.84 -5.24 -29.11
CA ALA A 256 23.55 -6.43 -29.58
C ALA A 256 23.98 -6.28 -31.05
N ARG A 257 23.09 -5.82 -31.93
CA ARG A 257 23.43 -5.55 -33.34
C ARG A 257 24.52 -4.49 -33.47
N ALA A 258 24.41 -3.38 -32.75
CA ALA A 258 25.41 -2.31 -32.79
C ALA A 258 26.79 -2.79 -32.28
N LYS A 259 26.83 -3.69 -31.28
CA LYS A 259 28.07 -4.32 -30.81
C LYS A 259 28.70 -5.21 -31.89
N ASP A 260 27.90 -6.01 -32.58
CA ASP A 260 28.38 -6.87 -33.67
C ASP A 260 28.89 -6.04 -34.86
N GLU A 261 28.19 -4.97 -35.22
CA GLU A 261 28.62 -4.02 -36.25
C GLU A 261 29.92 -3.30 -35.88
N ALA A 262 30.05 -2.85 -34.62
CA ALA A 262 31.28 -2.24 -34.12
C ALA A 262 32.45 -3.22 -34.11
N LYS A 263 32.21 -4.49 -33.75
CA LYS A 263 33.23 -5.55 -33.80
C LYS A 263 33.67 -5.82 -35.24
N TYR A 264 32.72 -5.96 -36.18
CA TYR A 264 33.03 -6.13 -37.59
C TYR A 264 33.83 -4.95 -38.14
N ALA A 265 33.44 -3.71 -37.80
CA ALA A 265 34.18 -2.50 -38.18
C ALA A 265 35.61 -2.53 -37.63
N ALA A 266 35.80 -2.85 -36.34
CA ALA A 266 37.12 -2.95 -35.73
C ALA A 266 38.02 -3.99 -36.43
N GLU A 267 37.49 -5.17 -36.76
CA GLU A 267 38.22 -6.19 -37.52
C GLU A 267 38.60 -5.70 -38.93
N THR A 268 37.73 -4.95 -39.60
CA THR A 268 38.06 -4.36 -40.92
C THR A 268 39.16 -3.29 -40.81
N PHE A 269 39.08 -2.41 -39.81
CA PHE A 269 40.13 -1.41 -39.55
C PHE A 269 41.47 -2.07 -39.24
N GLU A 270 41.48 -3.16 -38.47
CA GLU A 270 42.72 -3.88 -38.14
C GLU A 270 43.32 -4.57 -39.36
N ARG A 271 42.50 -5.16 -40.24
CA ARG A 271 42.96 -5.69 -41.53
C ARG A 271 43.56 -4.60 -42.41
N GLU A 272 42.90 -3.46 -42.56
CA GLU A 272 43.41 -2.33 -43.36
C GLU A 272 44.70 -1.74 -42.78
N ARG A 273 44.79 -1.62 -41.45
CA ARG A 273 46.01 -1.18 -40.75
C ARG A 273 47.18 -2.13 -41.04
N ASN A 274 46.94 -3.44 -40.97
CA ASN A 274 47.97 -4.44 -41.25
C ASN A 274 48.40 -4.41 -42.73
N ASN A 275 47.46 -4.20 -43.66
CA ASN A 275 47.78 -4.00 -45.08
C ASN A 275 48.64 -2.75 -45.29
N MET A 276 48.28 -1.62 -44.66
CA MET A 276 49.10 -0.40 -44.71
C MET A 276 50.49 -0.61 -44.13
N LYS A 277 50.60 -1.33 -43.00
CA LYS A 277 51.90 -1.67 -42.41
C LYS A 277 52.76 -2.47 -43.40
N ASN A 278 52.18 -3.49 -44.04
CA ASN A 278 52.90 -4.31 -45.03
C ASN A 278 53.34 -3.49 -46.26
N MET A 279 52.49 -2.57 -46.74
CA MET A 279 52.86 -1.66 -47.83
C MET A 279 53.97 -0.70 -47.43
N LEU A 280 53.94 -0.18 -46.21
CA LEU A 280 54.99 0.69 -45.67
C LEU A 280 56.32 -0.06 -45.54
N ASP A 281 56.30 -1.28 -45.01
CA ASP A 281 57.49 -2.12 -44.87
C ASP A 281 58.08 -2.45 -46.25
N ALA A 282 57.24 -2.70 -47.27
CA ALA A 282 57.68 -2.90 -48.65
C ALA A 282 58.31 -1.64 -49.27
N ALA A 283 57.70 -0.47 -49.05
CA ALA A 283 58.25 0.80 -49.53
C ALA A 283 59.59 1.14 -48.85
N LEU A 284 59.70 0.92 -47.55
CA LEU A 284 60.96 1.10 -46.81
C LEU A 284 62.06 0.18 -47.34
N LYS A 285 61.72 -1.05 -47.71
CA LYS A 285 62.66 -1.99 -48.33
C LYS A 285 63.11 -1.51 -49.71
N GLN A 286 62.21 -1.01 -50.55
CA GLN A 286 62.57 -0.43 -51.84
C GLN A 286 63.50 0.78 -51.71
N VAL A 287 63.24 1.69 -50.76
CA VAL A 287 64.12 2.84 -50.49
C VAL A 287 65.51 2.39 -50.03
N ALA A 288 65.61 1.30 -49.25
CA ALA A 288 66.91 0.74 -48.86
C ALA A 288 67.65 0.15 -50.07
N GLU A 289 66.96 -0.61 -50.92
CA GLU A 289 67.51 -1.16 -52.17
C GLU A 289 67.97 -0.04 -53.14
N GLU A 290 67.27 1.09 -53.18
CA GLU A 290 67.67 2.28 -53.96
C GLU A 290 68.95 2.92 -53.42
N ARG A 291 69.07 3.08 -52.10
CA ARG A 291 70.30 3.59 -51.48
C ARG A 291 71.49 2.69 -51.82
N ASP A 292 71.33 1.38 -51.67
CA ASP A 292 72.40 0.41 -51.99
C ASP A 292 72.78 0.45 -53.48
N ALA A 293 71.80 0.54 -54.38
CA ALA A 293 72.05 0.65 -55.82
C ALA A 293 72.74 1.98 -56.19
N GLN A 294 72.34 3.07 -55.54
CA GLN A 294 72.94 4.39 -55.75
C GLN A 294 74.39 4.46 -55.24
N ASP A 295 74.67 3.83 -54.10
CA ASP A 295 76.02 3.68 -53.57
C ASP A 295 76.90 2.84 -54.49
N GLN A 296 76.37 1.72 -55.02
CA GLN A 296 77.07 0.89 -56.02
C GLN A 296 77.39 1.68 -57.30
N MET A 297 76.41 2.43 -57.83
CA MET A 297 76.57 3.32 -58.98
C MET A 297 77.64 4.39 -58.76
N SER A 298 77.67 5.00 -57.58
CA SER A 298 78.71 5.99 -57.23
C SER A 298 80.10 5.36 -57.27
N SER A 299 80.27 4.15 -56.72
CA SER A 299 81.55 3.46 -56.72
C SER A 299 82.01 3.05 -58.13
N LEU A 300 81.06 2.66 -58.99
CA LEU A 300 81.36 2.33 -60.38
C LEU A 300 81.75 3.57 -61.19
N ARG A 301 81.08 4.70 -60.95
CA ARG A 301 81.42 6.00 -61.56
C ARG A 301 82.82 6.45 -61.12
N ASP A 302 83.15 6.32 -59.84
CA ASP A 302 84.48 6.68 -59.33
C ASP A 302 85.58 5.79 -59.92
N LYS A 303 85.32 4.47 -60.01
CA LYS A 303 86.22 3.53 -60.71
C LYS A 303 86.40 3.90 -62.17
N ALA A 304 85.32 4.16 -62.91
CA ALA A 304 85.38 4.55 -64.32
C ALA A 304 86.16 5.85 -64.52
N ASN A 305 85.93 6.86 -63.68
CA ASN A 305 86.66 8.13 -63.70
C ASN A 305 88.16 7.94 -63.39
N SER A 306 88.51 7.09 -62.42
CA SER A 306 89.90 6.78 -62.11
C SER A 306 90.63 6.08 -63.27
N LEU A 307 89.97 5.11 -63.92
CA LEU A 307 90.49 4.41 -65.09
C LEU A 307 90.64 5.33 -66.30
N LEU A 308 89.66 6.21 -66.54
CA LEU A 308 89.74 7.25 -67.56
C LEU A 308 90.92 8.18 -67.28
N LYS A 309 91.11 8.62 -66.02
CA LYS A 309 92.23 9.49 -65.65
C LYS A 309 93.58 8.81 -65.84
N GLN A 310 93.68 7.53 -65.50
CA GLN A 310 94.88 6.73 -65.74
C GLN A 310 95.19 6.63 -67.24
N ARG A 311 94.18 6.34 -68.06
CA ARG A 311 94.31 6.28 -69.52
C ARG A 311 94.68 7.63 -70.14
N GLU A 312 94.15 8.74 -69.63
CA GLU A 312 94.54 10.09 -70.04
C GLU A 312 96.02 10.35 -69.73
N LEU A 313 96.50 9.97 -68.54
CA LEU A 313 97.91 10.10 -68.17
C LEU A 313 98.82 9.22 -69.02
N GLU A 314 98.43 7.97 -69.28
CA GLU A 314 99.15 7.05 -70.18
C GLU A 314 99.24 7.61 -71.61
N PHE A 315 98.15 8.17 -72.11
CA PHE A 315 98.11 8.80 -73.43
C PHE A 315 98.97 10.08 -73.48
N GLU A 316 98.92 10.93 -72.45
CA GLU A 316 99.76 12.13 -72.36
C GLU A 316 101.25 11.78 -72.28
N ALA A 317 101.61 10.73 -71.52
CA ALA A 317 102.97 10.22 -71.45
C ALA A 317 103.45 9.69 -72.81
N GLY A 318 102.64 8.86 -73.48
CA GLY A 318 102.93 8.36 -74.82
C GLY A 318 103.04 9.47 -75.86
N ARG A 319 102.20 10.51 -75.77
CA ARG A 319 102.27 11.69 -76.63
C ARG A 319 103.57 12.47 -76.40
N CYS A 320 103.94 12.72 -75.15
CA CYS A 320 105.20 13.40 -74.83
C CYS A 320 106.41 12.62 -75.33
N GLU A 321 106.43 11.29 -75.18
CA GLU A 321 107.52 10.45 -75.68
C GLU A 321 107.61 10.50 -77.22
N ALA A 322 106.47 10.46 -77.90
CA ALA A 322 106.42 10.59 -79.35
C ALA A 322 106.84 12.00 -79.83
N ASP A 323 106.43 13.06 -79.14
CA ASP A 323 106.80 14.44 -79.47
C ASP A 323 108.30 14.69 -79.24
N VAL A 324 108.90 14.10 -78.20
CA VAL A 324 110.36 14.13 -77.98
C VAL A 324 111.08 13.42 -79.12
N LYS A 325 110.66 12.20 -79.50
CA LYS A 325 111.24 11.46 -80.64
C LYS A 325 111.12 12.25 -81.95
N ARG A 326 109.97 12.89 -82.16
CA ARG A 326 109.70 13.73 -83.32
C ARG A 326 110.67 14.91 -83.38
N GLU A 327 110.88 15.62 -82.27
CA GLU A 327 111.79 16.76 -82.20
C GLU A 327 113.27 16.36 -82.30
N THR A 328 113.67 15.21 -81.74
CA THR A 328 115.04 14.69 -81.92
C THR A 328 115.30 14.37 -83.40
N SER A 329 114.38 13.67 -84.07
CA SER A 329 114.53 13.36 -85.49
C SER A 329 114.47 14.61 -86.38
N LYS A 330 113.69 15.64 -86.02
CA LYS A 330 113.73 16.95 -86.72
C LYS A 330 115.09 17.63 -86.59
N ARG A 331 115.66 17.66 -85.38
CA ARG A 331 116.98 18.26 -85.14
C ARG A 331 118.09 17.51 -85.89
N GLU A 332 118.03 16.18 -85.90
CA GLU A 332 118.95 15.34 -86.69
C GLU A 332 118.80 15.60 -88.20
N ASN A 333 117.57 15.68 -88.72
CA ASN A 333 117.32 16.03 -90.12
C ASN A 333 117.85 17.44 -90.47
N ALA A 334 117.69 18.42 -89.57
CA ALA A 334 118.22 19.76 -89.77
C ALA A 334 119.76 19.78 -89.79
N ALA A 335 120.41 19.08 -88.86
CA ALA A 335 121.87 18.96 -88.79
C ALA A 335 122.46 18.26 -90.03
N LEU A 336 121.83 17.16 -90.48
CA LEU A 336 122.25 16.44 -91.69
C LEU A 336 122.12 17.30 -92.96
N ARG A 337 121.05 18.11 -93.06
CA ARG A 337 120.85 19.05 -94.17
C ARG A 337 121.91 20.15 -94.17
N GLU A 338 122.25 20.70 -93.01
CA GLU A 338 123.31 21.71 -92.88
C GLU A 338 124.69 21.13 -93.23
N GLU A 339 124.98 19.89 -92.81
CA GLU A 339 126.23 19.20 -93.13
C GLU A 339 126.34 18.89 -94.64
N LEU A 340 125.24 18.49 -95.28
CA LEU A 340 125.16 18.31 -96.73
C LEU A 340 125.45 19.60 -97.50
N GLU A 341 124.89 20.74 -97.06
CA GLU A 341 125.07 22.01 -97.77
C GLU A 341 126.52 22.52 -97.63
N LYS A 342 127.13 22.39 -96.44
CA LYS A 342 128.56 22.70 -96.23
C LYS A 342 129.47 21.85 -97.12
N LEU A 343 129.14 20.58 -97.33
CA LEU A 343 129.92 19.70 -98.20
C LEU A 343 129.73 20.06 -99.69
N ARG A 344 128.51 20.43 -100.10
CA ARG A 344 128.23 20.92 -101.46
C ARG A 344 128.93 22.25 -101.75
N GLU A 345 129.07 23.15 -100.78
CA GLU A 345 129.87 24.37 -100.91
C GLU A 345 131.38 24.10 -100.98
N LYS A 346 131.89 23.13 -100.21
CA LYS A 346 133.29 22.70 -100.32
C LYS A 346 133.59 22.08 -101.69
N LEU A 347 132.65 21.31 -102.24
CA LEU A 347 132.76 20.77 -103.61
C LEU A 347 132.78 21.90 -104.65
N ARG A 348 131.86 22.88 -104.53
CA ARG A 348 131.79 24.05 -105.43
C ARG A 348 133.04 24.92 -105.38
N SER A 349 133.50 25.30 -104.19
CA SER A 349 134.71 26.13 -104.01
C SER A 349 135.98 25.42 -104.45
N SER A 350 136.10 24.10 -104.22
CA SER A 350 137.23 23.33 -104.75
C SER A 350 137.20 23.25 -106.28
N ASN A 351 136.03 23.11 -106.92
CA ASN A 351 135.94 23.08 -108.38
C ASN A 351 136.36 24.41 -109.02
N ILE A 352 135.99 25.55 -108.40
CA ILE A 352 136.39 26.88 -108.87
C ILE A 352 137.92 27.08 -108.77
N VAL A 353 138.56 26.66 -107.68
CA VAL A 353 140.02 26.79 -107.50
C VAL A 353 140.82 25.93 -108.49
N PHE A 354 140.30 24.75 -108.85
CA PHE A 354 140.94 23.90 -109.87
C PHE A 354 140.75 24.45 -111.29
N ASP A 355 139.58 25.01 -111.63
CA ASP A 355 139.34 25.62 -112.95
C ASP A 355 140.23 26.86 -113.20
N GLU A 356 140.62 27.58 -112.16
CA GLU A 356 141.45 28.78 -112.25
C GLU A 356 142.96 28.46 -112.37
N GLN A 357 143.41 27.34 -111.79
CA GLN A 357 144.76 26.81 -112.00
C GLN A 357 144.95 26.18 -113.40
N LEU A 358 143.85 25.80 -114.07
CA LEU A 358 143.87 25.12 -115.36
C LEU A 358 144.17 26.05 -116.56
N LYS A 359 144.01 27.37 -116.42
CA LYS A 359 144.29 28.33 -117.51
C LYS A 359 145.77 28.74 -117.63
N GLN A 360 146.63 28.44 -116.65
CA GLN A 360 148.01 28.91 -116.62
C GLN A 360 149.07 27.88 -117.05
N GLN A 361 148.71 26.59 -117.24
CA GLN A 361 149.66 25.51 -117.60
C GLN A 361 149.36 24.86 -118.97
N GLN A 362 149.10 25.67 -119.99
CA GLN A 362 149.05 25.21 -121.38
C GLN A 362 150.44 25.23 -122.04
N SER A 363 151.24 24.20 -121.77
CA SER A 363 152.15 23.54 -122.73
C SER A 363 152.78 22.34 -122.00
N ASP A 364 152.42 21.13 -122.46
CA ASP A 364 152.85 19.80 -121.99
C ASP A 364 152.20 19.22 -120.71
N HIS A 365 151.07 18.50 -120.84
CA HIS A 365 150.90 17.05 -120.49
C HIS A 365 149.40 16.62 -120.45
N GLY A 366 148.81 16.31 -121.60
CA GLY A 366 147.41 15.86 -121.77
C GLY A 366 147.05 14.44 -121.32
N GLN A 367 147.80 13.80 -120.41
CA GLN A 367 147.48 12.44 -119.93
C GLN A 367 147.48 12.27 -118.40
N LYS A 368 147.74 13.33 -117.61
CA LYS A 368 147.61 13.31 -116.14
C LYS A 368 146.38 14.06 -115.59
N MET A 369 145.72 14.87 -116.42
CA MET A 369 144.58 15.71 -116.03
C MET A 369 143.28 14.94 -115.76
N THR A 370 142.96 13.93 -116.56
CA THR A 370 141.70 13.19 -116.44
C THR A 370 141.66 12.20 -115.27
N ALA A 371 142.81 11.73 -114.80
CA ALA A 371 142.85 10.74 -113.69
C ALA A 371 142.62 11.39 -112.31
N LEU A 372 142.98 12.67 -112.15
CA LEU A 372 142.82 13.41 -110.89
C LEU A 372 141.40 13.97 -110.71
N GLU A 373 140.74 14.40 -111.81
CA GLU A 373 139.34 14.85 -111.79
C GLU A 373 138.38 13.71 -111.40
N ILE A 374 138.57 12.51 -111.95
CA ILE A 374 137.71 11.35 -111.66
C ILE A 374 137.85 10.87 -110.20
N SER A 375 139.06 10.93 -109.62
CA SER A 375 139.28 10.50 -108.23
C SER A 375 138.65 11.47 -107.21
N LYS A 376 138.68 12.78 -107.49
CA LYS A 376 138.10 13.81 -106.63
C LYS A 376 136.57 13.76 -106.64
N ASP A 377 135.96 13.59 -107.81
CA ASP A 377 134.49 13.53 -107.95
C ASP A 377 133.90 12.24 -107.34
N SER A 378 134.63 11.12 -107.41
CA SER A 378 134.22 9.86 -106.75
C SER A 378 134.20 9.97 -105.22
N PHE A 379 135.26 10.52 -104.61
CA PHE A 379 135.38 10.53 -103.15
C PHE A 379 134.34 11.41 -102.46
N TRP A 380 134.11 12.63 -102.98
CA TRP A 380 133.11 13.53 -102.41
C TRP A 380 131.68 13.16 -102.82
N GLY A 381 131.48 12.64 -104.03
CA GLY A 381 130.18 12.16 -104.50
C GLY A 381 129.62 11.01 -103.67
N ASP A 382 130.46 10.04 -103.28
CA ASP A 382 130.04 8.92 -102.44
C ASP A 382 129.71 9.33 -101.00
N LYS A 383 130.40 10.34 -100.45
CA LYS A 383 130.10 10.86 -99.11
C LYS A 383 128.77 11.62 -99.08
N VAL A 384 128.48 12.41 -100.10
CA VAL A 384 127.18 13.09 -100.28
C VAL A 384 126.06 12.07 -100.44
N ARG A 385 126.24 11.05 -101.29
CA ARG A 385 125.21 10.02 -101.54
C ARG A 385 124.84 9.22 -100.28
N LYS A 386 125.83 8.85 -99.45
CA LYS A 386 125.59 8.16 -98.17
C LYS A 386 124.80 9.01 -97.16
N LEU A 387 125.03 10.32 -97.14
CA LEU A 387 124.28 11.23 -96.27
C LEU A 387 122.85 11.46 -96.78
N GLU A 388 122.65 11.58 -98.10
CA GLU A 388 121.34 11.67 -98.72
C GLU A 388 120.49 10.41 -98.47
N GLU A 389 121.10 9.23 -98.51
CA GLU A 389 120.40 7.97 -98.22
C GLU A 389 120.01 7.86 -96.74
N ARG A 390 120.86 8.34 -95.82
CA ARG A 390 120.53 8.43 -94.39
C ARG A 390 119.40 9.42 -94.11
N LEU A 391 119.46 10.61 -94.72
CA LEU A 391 118.40 11.62 -94.61
C LEU A 391 117.06 11.08 -95.12
N ARG A 392 117.07 10.37 -96.25
CA ARG A 392 115.86 9.74 -96.79
C ARG A 392 115.29 8.69 -95.83
N LYS A 393 116.14 7.86 -95.21
CA LYS A 393 115.69 6.86 -94.21
C LYS A 393 115.04 7.54 -93.00
N THR A 394 115.68 8.55 -92.42
CA THR A 394 115.14 9.28 -91.25
C THR A 394 113.88 10.08 -91.58
N GLU A 395 113.75 10.65 -92.78
CA GLU A 395 112.53 11.30 -93.25
C GLU A 395 111.36 10.32 -93.42
N THR A 396 111.62 9.11 -93.95
CA THR A 396 110.58 8.08 -94.03
C THR A 396 110.15 7.55 -92.66
N GLU A 397 111.06 7.44 -91.70
CA GLU A 397 110.75 7.07 -90.32
C GLU A 397 109.93 8.15 -89.61
N TYR A 398 110.28 9.42 -89.83
CA TYR A 398 109.52 10.56 -89.31
C TYR A 398 108.07 10.59 -89.83
N ALA A 399 107.88 10.40 -91.14
CA ALA A 399 106.55 10.34 -91.74
C ALA A 399 105.72 9.18 -91.18
N ARG A 400 106.33 8.00 -91.00
CA ARG A 400 105.66 6.83 -90.37
C ARG A 400 105.27 7.09 -88.92
N LEU A 401 106.13 7.73 -88.14
CA LEU A 401 105.82 8.08 -86.74
C LEU A 401 104.70 9.13 -86.65
N GLU A 402 104.68 10.10 -87.57
CA GLU A 402 103.64 11.12 -87.65
C GLU A 402 102.28 10.51 -88.05
N ASP A 403 102.25 9.62 -89.04
CA ASP A 403 101.05 8.88 -89.41
C ASP A 403 100.57 7.98 -88.28
N ASN A 404 101.46 7.26 -87.60
CA ASN A 404 101.09 6.42 -86.46
C ASN A 404 100.50 7.26 -85.31
N ASN A 405 101.09 8.43 -85.01
CA ASN A 405 100.57 9.35 -83.99
C ASN A 405 99.18 9.91 -84.37
N ASN A 406 99.00 10.31 -85.63
CA ASN A 406 97.71 10.78 -86.13
C ASN A 406 96.64 9.67 -86.09
N THR A 407 97.01 8.43 -86.43
CA THR A 407 96.11 7.27 -86.37
C THR A 407 95.74 6.93 -84.92
N GLN A 408 96.70 6.97 -84.00
CA GLN A 408 96.44 6.76 -82.56
C GLN A 408 95.59 7.88 -81.95
N ARG A 409 95.76 9.14 -82.40
CA ARG A 409 94.89 10.26 -81.99
C ARG A 409 93.46 10.06 -82.48
N SER A 410 93.27 9.68 -83.74
CA SER A 410 91.93 9.47 -84.27
C SER A 410 91.22 8.30 -83.58
N SER A 411 91.92 7.17 -83.35
CA SER A 411 91.35 6.03 -82.64
C SER A 411 90.97 6.38 -81.20
N PHE A 412 91.84 7.09 -80.45
CA PHE A 412 91.55 7.52 -79.08
C PHE A 412 90.35 8.47 -79.01
N VAL A 413 90.22 9.43 -79.94
CA VAL A 413 89.06 10.33 -79.99
C VAL A 413 87.77 9.55 -80.27
N THR A 414 87.82 8.56 -81.16
CA THR A 414 86.64 7.72 -81.44
C THR A 414 86.26 6.85 -80.26
N GLU A 415 87.22 6.24 -79.56
CA GLU A 415 86.96 5.45 -78.35
C GLU A 415 86.41 6.33 -77.22
N LYS A 416 87.00 7.52 -76.99
CA LYS A 416 86.51 8.48 -75.98
C LYS A 416 85.07 8.89 -76.26
N ARG A 417 84.71 9.11 -77.53
CA ARG A 417 83.33 9.41 -77.94
C ARG A 417 82.39 8.23 -77.70
N GLN A 418 82.78 7.01 -78.07
CA GLN A 418 81.97 5.81 -77.82
C GLN A 418 81.73 5.56 -76.32
N TRP A 419 82.74 5.78 -75.49
CA TRP A 419 82.59 5.67 -74.03
C TRP A 419 81.70 6.77 -73.46
N ALA A 420 81.80 8.00 -73.97
CA ALA A 420 80.92 9.10 -73.58
C ALA A 420 79.45 8.83 -73.97
N ASP A 421 79.21 8.31 -75.18
CA ASP A 421 77.86 7.97 -75.65
C ASP A 421 77.26 6.81 -74.82
N ARG A 422 78.06 5.77 -74.52
CA ARG A 422 77.62 4.65 -73.64
C ARG A 422 77.30 5.10 -72.22
N LEU A 423 78.10 6.01 -71.67
CA LEU A 423 77.86 6.59 -70.34
C LEU A 423 76.57 7.42 -70.35
N ALA A 424 76.38 8.28 -71.35
CA ALA A 424 75.18 9.10 -71.49
C ALA A 424 73.92 8.25 -71.65
N GLU A 425 73.97 7.16 -72.42
CA GLU A 425 72.85 6.22 -72.55
C GLU A 425 72.55 5.47 -71.24
N ALA A 426 73.57 5.06 -70.49
CA ALA A 426 73.41 4.42 -69.19
C ALA A 426 72.79 5.39 -68.17
N GLU A 427 73.28 6.63 -68.11
CA GLU A 427 72.73 7.68 -67.26
C GLU A 427 71.28 8.03 -67.63
N ALA A 428 70.96 8.10 -68.93
CA ALA A 428 69.60 8.36 -69.40
C ALA A 428 68.64 7.18 -69.14
N ARG A 429 69.14 5.93 -69.10
CA ARG A 429 68.35 4.76 -68.69
C ARG A 429 68.02 4.81 -67.22
N VAL A 430 69.02 5.00 -66.35
CA VAL A 430 68.83 5.07 -64.91
C VAL A 430 67.92 6.24 -64.51
N ARG A 431 68.07 7.41 -65.14
CA ARG A 431 67.16 8.55 -64.88
C ARG A 431 65.71 8.20 -65.20
N ARG A 432 65.45 7.55 -66.34
CA ARG A 432 64.09 7.14 -66.70
C ARG A 432 63.50 6.12 -65.73
N GLU A 433 64.28 5.10 -65.37
CA GLU A 433 63.84 4.10 -64.39
C GLU A 433 63.55 4.74 -63.01
N ASN A 434 64.38 5.69 -62.57
CA ASN A 434 64.14 6.43 -61.33
C ASN A 434 62.90 7.33 -61.43
N ASP A 435 62.69 8.04 -62.54
CA ASP A 435 61.51 8.89 -62.75
C ASP A 435 60.21 8.07 -62.78
N ASP A 436 60.23 6.89 -63.41
CA ASP A 436 59.05 6.00 -63.47
C ASP A 436 58.74 5.38 -62.10
N ARG A 437 59.76 4.95 -61.35
CA ARG A 437 59.59 4.49 -59.95
C ARG A 437 59.12 5.60 -59.01
N TRP A 438 59.61 6.83 -59.19
CA TRP A 438 59.17 7.99 -58.40
C TRP A 438 57.69 8.28 -58.61
N LYS A 439 57.22 8.25 -59.86
CA LYS A 439 55.78 8.40 -60.17
C LYS A 439 54.94 7.28 -59.55
N GLU A 440 55.45 6.05 -59.53
CA GLU A 440 54.78 4.92 -58.87
C GLU A 440 54.70 5.12 -57.35
N MET A 441 55.77 5.58 -56.71
CA MET A 441 55.78 5.95 -55.28
C MET A 441 54.82 7.11 -54.98
N GLU A 442 54.78 8.16 -55.80
CA GLU A 442 53.84 9.28 -55.65
C GLU A 442 52.39 8.81 -55.78
N SER A 443 52.09 7.94 -56.75
CA SER A 443 50.77 7.33 -56.91
C SER A 443 50.37 6.49 -55.68
N ASN A 444 51.30 5.67 -55.16
CA ASN A 444 51.08 4.87 -53.96
C ASN A 444 50.91 5.73 -52.70
N LEU A 445 51.68 6.81 -52.55
CA LEU A 445 51.52 7.79 -51.48
C LEU A 445 50.17 8.49 -51.56
N ALA A 446 49.75 8.91 -52.76
CA ALA A 446 48.44 9.51 -52.98
C ALA A 446 47.31 8.54 -52.59
N ALA A 447 47.40 7.27 -53.00
CA ALA A 447 46.46 6.22 -52.62
C ALA A 447 46.42 5.98 -51.10
N MET A 448 47.59 5.94 -50.44
CA MET A 448 47.67 5.82 -48.97
C MET A 448 47.07 7.04 -48.25
N THR A 449 47.32 8.26 -48.73
CA THR A 449 46.72 9.47 -48.15
C THR A 449 45.21 9.49 -48.30
N CYS A 450 44.68 9.13 -49.48
CA CYS A 450 43.24 9.06 -49.71
C CYS A 450 42.58 7.99 -48.81
N CYS A 451 43.22 6.83 -48.67
CA CYS A 451 42.74 5.77 -47.79
C CYS A 451 42.76 6.20 -46.32
N ARG A 452 43.85 6.81 -45.85
CA ARG A 452 43.95 7.39 -44.49
C ARG A 452 42.85 8.40 -44.22
N ASP A 453 42.64 9.34 -45.13
CA ASP A 453 41.66 10.42 -44.95
C ASP A 453 40.23 9.85 -44.94
N SER A 454 39.96 8.83 -45.75
CA SER A 454 38.70 8.06 -45.72
C SER A 454 38.50 7.36 -44.37
N LEU A 455 39.53 6.71 -43.81
CA LEU A 455 39.45 6.06 -42.50
C LEU A 455 39.30 7.05 -41.36
N GLN A 456 39.98 8.19 -41.44
CA GLN A 456 39.87 9.26 -40.45
C GLN A 456 38.46 9.87 -40.46
N SER A 457 37.86 10.03 -41.64
CA SER A 457 36.46 10.44 -41.79
C SER A 457 35.49 9.41 -41.18
N LYS A 458 35.63 8.11 -41.52
CA LYS A 458 34.81 7.03 -40.95
C LYS A 458 34.93 6.94 -39.42
N LEU A 459 36.14 7.06 -38.88
CA LEU A 459 36.39 7.05 -37.44
C LEU A 459 35.76 8.26 -36.73
N SER A 460 35.85 9.44 -37.34
CA SER A 460 35.21 10.65 -36.81
C SER A 460 33.68 10.52 -36.81
N HIS A 461 33.10 9.91 -37.85
CA HIS A 461 31.67 9.68 -37.96
C HIS A 461 31.17 8.66 -36.94
N GLN A 462 31.87 7.53 -36.78
CA GLN A 462 31.55 6.56 -35.72
C GLN A 462 31.68 7.17 -34.33
N SER A 463 32.71 7.99 -34.07
CA SER A 463 32.88 8.66 -32.78
C SER A 463 31.74 9.63 -32.46
N GLN A 464 31.18 10.30 -33.48
CA GLN A 464 30.00 11.15 -33.30
C GLN A 464 28.73 10.33 -33.04
N LEU A 465 28.53 9.21 -33.74
CA LEU A 465 27.39 8.32 -33.52
C LEU A 465 27.41 7.69 -32.13
N THR A 466 28.58 7.21 -31.68
CA THR A 466 28.72 6.66 -30.32
C THR A 466 28.50 7.74 -29.27
N ALA A 467 29.04 8.95 -29.45
CA ALA A 467 28.77 10.07 -28.55
C ALA A 467 27.28 10.43 -28.47
N LYS A 468 26.54 10.35 -29.59
CA LYS A 468 25.09 10.57 -29.61
C LYS A 468 24.34 9.47 -28.86
N ALA A 469 24.67 8.20 -29.12
CA ALA A 469 24.05 7.06 -28.44
C ALA A 469 24.28 7.07 -26.92
N VAL A 470 25.49 7.44 -26.47
CA VAL A 470 25.80 7.58 -25.04
C VAL A 470 24.93 8.66 -24.39
N ARG A 471 24.78 9.82 -25.03
CA ARG A 471 23.90 10.89 -24.51
C ARG A 471 22.43 10.46 -24.42
N GLU A 472 21.94 9.69 -25.39
CA GLU A 472 20.57 9.17 -25.37
C GLU A 472 20.37 8.16 -24.23
N LEU A 473 21.33 7.25 -24.01
CA LEU A 473 21.31 6.32 -22.88
C LEU A 473 21.41 7.01 -21.52
N ASP A 474 22.25 8.04 -21.39
CA ASP A 474 22.36 8.83 -20.16
C ASP A 474 21.05 9.57 -19.85
N ALA A 475 20.40 10.14 -20.87
CA ALA A 475 19.10 10.79 -20.70
C ALA A 475 17.98 9.80 -20.30
N GLU A 476 17.97 8.58 -20.85
CA GLU A 476 17.05 7.54 -20.40
C GLU A 476 17.34 7.09 -18.97
N ARG A 477 18.61 6.93 -18.61
CA ARG A 477 19.02 6.57 -17.24
C ARG A 477 18.55 7.60 -16.23
N GLU A 478 18.68 8.89 -16.52
CA GLU A 478 18.17 9.96 -15.64
C GLU A 478 16.65 9.89 -15.47
N ARG A 479 15.88 9.64 -16.56
CA ARG A 479 14.42 9.44 -16.47
C ARG A 479 14.04 8.27 -15.58
N TRP A 480 14.74 7.14 -15.70
CA TRP A 480 14.50 5.97 -14.85
C TRP A 480 14.89 6.22 -13.39
N GLN A 481 15.93 7.01 -13.13
CA GLN A 481 16.31 7.41 -11.77
C GLN A 481 15.25 8.31 -11.12
N GLN A 482 14.67 9.25 -11.87
CA GLN A 482 13.58 10.11 -11.40
C GLN A 482 12.33 9.28 -11.07
N ALA A 483 11.87 8.42 -12.00
CA ALA A 483 10.71 7.55 -11.77
C ALA A 483 10.90 6.60 -10.57
N ARG A 484 12.13 6.09 -10.37
CA ARG A 484 12.46 5.27 -9.20
C ARG A 484 12.36 6.07 -7.89
N ALA A 485 12.80 7.33 -7.88
CA ALA A 485 12.72 8.18 -6.69
C ALA A 485 11.26 8.45 -6.29
N GLU A 486 10.39 8.73 -7.26
CA GLU A 486 8.94 8.92 -7.05
C GLU A 486 8.28 7.67 -6.43
N LEU A 487 8.58 6.49 -6.97
CA LEU A 487 8.05 5.22 -6.43
C LEU A 487 8.54 4.94 -5.01
N VAL A 488 9.79 5.27 -4.68
CA VAL A 488 10.33 5.11 -3.32
C VAL A 488 9.61 6.03 -2.34
N GLU A 489 9.34 7.27 -2.73
CA GLU A 489 8.57 8.21 -1.91
C GLU A 489 7.11 7.73 -1.69
N GLU A 490 6.49 7.19 -2.74
CA GLU A 490 5.13 6.65 -2.66
C GLU A 490 5.04 5.42 -1.74
N ILE A 491 6.03 4.52 -1.80
CA ILE A 491 6.16 3.38 -0.87
C ILE A 491 6.31 3.88 0.58
N ALA A 492 7.19 4.84 0.84
CA ALA A 492 7.38 5.41 2.18
C ALA A 492 6.08 6.03 2.73
N ASN A 493 5.30 6.71 1.87
CA ASN A 493 4.00 7.26 2.22
C ASN A 493 2.96 6.16 2.55
N LEU A 494 2.96 5.05 1.81
CA LEU A 494 2.10 3.90 2.09
C LEU A 494 2.49 3.19 3.40
N GLU A 495 3.78 3.01 3.67
CA GLU A 495 4.29 2.45 4.92
C GLU A 495 3.90 3.32 6.13
N ALA A 496 3.99 4.65 6.01
CA ALA A 496 3.55 5.58 7.06
C ALA A 496 2.04 5.48 7.34
N ARG A 497 1.21 5.27 6.30
CA ARG A 497 -0.24 5.03 6.46
C ARG A 497 -0.52 3.68 7.11
N HIS A 498 0.21 2.64 6.72
CA HIS A 498 0.11 1.31 7.34
C HIS A 498 0.50 1.34 8.82
N ALA A 499 1.56 2.07 9.18
CA ALA A 499 1.98 2.26 10.57
C ALA A 499 0.87 2.91 11.42
N LYS A 500 0.22 3.98 10.91
CA LYS A 500 -0.93 4.62 11.57
C LYS A 500 -2.12 3.66 11.74
N SER A 501 -2.41 2.83 10.73
CA SER A 501 -3.45 1.81 10.81
C SER A 501 -3.12 0.71 11.83
N SER A 502 -1.87 0.29 11.91
CA SER A 502 -1.41 -0.70 12.89
C SER A 502 -1.52 -0.20 14.34
N PHE A 503 -1.27 1.09 14.56
CA PHE A 503 -1.45 1.77 15.85
C PHE A 503 -2.93 1.84 16.27
N ALA A 504 -3.83 2.14 15.33
CA ALA A 504 -5.27 2.12 15.59
C ALA A 504 -5.77 0.70 15.93
N ARG A 505 -5.17 -0.33 15.30
CA ARG A 505 -5.50 -1.74 15.56
C ARG A 505 -5.10 -2.19 16.97
N THR A 506 -3.92 -1.78 17.44
CA THR A 506 -3.45 -2.07 18.81
C THR A 506 -4.32 -1.39 19.85
N GLN A 507 -4.73 -0.12 19.65
CA GLN A 507 -5.67 0.54 20.56
C GLN A 507 -7.04 -0.15 20.62
N LEU A 508 -7.54 -0.69 19.49
CA LEU A 508 -8.78 -1.44 19.46
C LEU A 508 -8.67 -2.75 20.27
N GLU A 509 -7.52 -3.41 20.20
CA GLU A 509 -7.21 -4.64 20.94
C GLU A 509 -7.15 -4.38 22.46
N ASP A 510 -6.56 -3.26 22.88
CA ASP A 510 -6.54 -2.84 24.28
C ASP A 510 -7.96 -2.55 24.82
N VAL A 511 -8.79 -1.86 24.03
CA VAL A 511 -10.19 -1.59 24.38
C VAL A 511 -11.00 -2.90 24.48
N GLN A 512 -10.76 -3.86 23.58
CA GLN A 512 -11.42 -5.17 23.64
C GLN A 512 -10.99 -5.99 24.86
N ASN A 513 -9.73 -5.91 25.27
CA ASN A 513 -9.25 -6.58 26.48
C ASN A 513 -9.87 -5.97 27.74
N LEU A 514 -9.94 -4.64 27.83
CA LEU A 514 -10.63 -3.94 28.93
C LEU A 514 -12.12 -4.30 29.00
N LEU A 515 -12.78 -4.45 27.85
CA LEU A 515 -14.18 -4.90 27.79
C LEU A 515 -14.34 -6.33 28.33
N ARG A 516 -13.47 -7.27 27.94
CA ARG A 516 -13.49 -8.65 28.47
C ARG A 516 -13.26 -8.70 29.98
N GLU A 517 -12.37 -7.85 30.51
CA GLU A 517 -12.17 -7.73 31.95
C GLU A 517 -13.42 -7.20 32.67
N ALA A 518 -14.09 -6.21 32.09
CA ALA A 518 -15.34 -5.68 32.63
C ALA A 518 -16.46 -6.73 32.63
N GLU A 519 -16.60 -7.50 31.55
CA GLU A 519 -17.55 -8.62 31.43
C GLU A 519 -17.26 -9.74 32.45
N SER A 520 -15.98 -10.06 32.67
CA SER A 520 -15.58 -11.01 33.71
C SER A 520 -15.97 -10.52 35.11
N ARG A 521 -15.74 -9.23 35.41
CA ARG A 521 -16.13 -8.63 36.70
C ARG A 521 -17.64 -8.63 36.91
N THR A 522 -18.44 -8.30 35.88
CA THR A 522 -19.91 -8.32 35.98
C THR A 522 -20.45 -9.75 36.12
N ALA A 523 -19.82 -10.75 35.50
CA ALA A 523 -20.16 -12.15 35.68
C ALA A 523 -19.85 -12.64 37.11
N ILE A 524 -18.71 -12.25 37.68
CA ILE A 524 -18.35 -12.55 39.08
C ILE A 524 -19.35 -11.90 40.04
N MET A 525 -19.65 -10.62 39.84
CA MET A 525 -20.61 -9.87 40.66
C MET A 525 -22.01 -10.50 40.59
N SER A 526 -22.47 -10.89 39.40
CA SER A 526 -23.75 -11.57 39.19
C SER A 526 -23.81 -12.90 39.96
N ARG A 527 -22.74 -13.70 39.94
CA ARG A 527 -22.68 -14.95 40.74
C ARG A 527 -22.72 -14.68 42.25
N GLN A 528 -22.06 -13.62 42.72
CA GLN A 528 -22.11 -13.24 44.13
C GLN A 528 -23.52 -12.80 44.55
N LEU A 529 -24.21 -12.04 43.70
CA LEU A 529 -25.59 -11.65 43.93
C LEU A 529 -26.55 -12.86 43.94
N SER A 530 -26.37 -13.83 43.05
CA SER A 530 -27.16 -15.07 43.07
C SER A 530 -26.94 -15.86 44.35
N LYS A 531 -25.69 -15.99 44.84
CA LYS A 531 -25.40 -16.67 46.11
C LYS A 531 -26.07 -15.97 47.30
N LEU A 532 -25.94 -14.65 47.39
CA LEU A 532 -26.60 -13.85 48.43
C LEU A 532 -28.14 -13.97 48.35
N HIS A 533 -28.68 -14.06 47.14
CA HIS A 533 -30.11 -14.28 46.95
C HIS A 533 -30.55 -15.65 47.47
N GLU A 534 -29.83 -16.73 47.12
CA GLU A 534 -30.10 -18.08 47.62
C GLU A 534 -29.99 -18.17 49.16
N GLU A 535 -29.00 -17.50 49.76
CA GLU A 535 -28.85 -17.42 51.21
C GLU A 535 -30.05 -16.72 51.87
N ARG A 536 -30.49 -15.58 51.33
CA ARG A 536 -31.67 -14.87 51.84
C ARG A 536 -32.97 -15.66 51.68
N VAL A 537 -33.11 -16.43 50.60
CA VAL A 537 -34.25 -17.34 50.42
C VAL A 537 -34.23 -18.42 51.49
N ARG A 538 -33.07 -19.07 51.72
CA ARG A 538 -32.90 -20.07 52.79
C ARG A 538 -33.21 -19.52 54.18
N GLU A 539 -32.73 -18.32 54.50
CA GLU A 539 -33.07 -17.65 55.76
C GLU A 539 -34.58 -17.36 55.88
N GLY A 540 -35.21 -16.96 54.78
CA GLY A 540 -36.66 -16.76 54.71
C GLY A 540 -37.44 -18.04 54.99
N GLU A 541 -37.06 -19.15 54.37
CA GLU A 541 -37.65 -20.47 54.59
C GLU A 541 -37.47 -20.96 56.04
N GLN A 542 -36.28 -20.77 56.61
CA GLN A 542 -36.01 -21.11 58.03
C GLN A 542 -36.88 -20.30 58.98
N ARG A 543 -36.94 -18.97 58.80
CA ARG A 543 -37.82 -18.10 59.61
C ARG A 543 -39.28 -18.51 59.48
N GLN A 544 -39.71 -18.89 58.28
CA GLN A 544 -41.08 -19.34 58.06
C GLN A 544 -41.38 -20.68 58.75
N ALA A 545 -40.43 -21.60 58.80
CA ALA A 545 -40.54 -22.84 59.57
C ALA A 545 -40.57 -22.59 61.09
N GLU A 546 -39.79 -21.63 61.60
CA GLU A 546 -39.84 -21.22 63.02
C GLU A 546 -41.19 -20.59 63.38
N VAL A 547 -41.73 -19.72 62.52
CA VAL A 547 -43.06 -19.12 62.71
C VAL A 547 -44.15 -20.19 62.74
N LEU A 548 -44.06 -21.23 61.92
CA LEU A 548 -45.00 -22.36 61.94
C LEU A 548 -44.95 -23.13 63.26
N LYS A 549 -43.75 -23.43 63.78
CA LYS A 549 -43.59 -24.07 65.10
C LYS A 549 -44.18 -23.22 66.22
N LEU A 550 -43.93 -21.91 66.19
CA LEU A 550 -44.50 -20.98 67.18
C LEU A 550 -46.02 -20.93 67.10
N HIS A 551 -46.62 -21.03 65.90
CA HIS A 551 -48.07 -21.14 65.76
C HIS A 551 -48.62 -22.44 66.36
N GLU A 552 -47.98 -23.59 66.11
CA GLU A 552 -48.38 -24.86 66.72
C GLU A 552 -48.32 -24.81 68.26
N ASP A 553 -47.29 -24.17 68.81
CA ASP A 553 -47.14 -23.93 70.25
C ASP A 553 -48.25 -23.02 70.79
N ILE A 554 -48.59 -21.94 70.09
CA ILE A 554 -49.70 -21.05 70.45
C ILE A 554 -51.02 -21.84 70.46
N ASP A 555 -51.31 -22.60 69.40
CA ASP A 555 -52.52 -23.42 69.31
C ASP A 555 -52.61 -24.47 70.43
N SER A 556 -51.47 -25.03 70.84
CA SER A 556 -51.40 -25.97 71.97
C SER A 556 -51.70 -25.27 73.31
N ARG A 557 -51.19 -24.05 73.51
CA ARG A 557 -51.42 -23.24 74.70
C ARG A 557 -52.84 -22.72 74.77
N GLU A 558 -53.44 -22.32 73.65
CA GLU A 558 -54.85 -21.93 73.59
C GLU A 558 -55.77 -23.09 73.97
N ARG A 559 -55.47 -24.31 73.49
CA ARG A 559 -56.18 -25.53 73.91
C ARG A 559 -56.02 -25.81 75.41
N LEU A 560 -54.84 -25.56 75.98
CA LEU A 560 -54.62 -25.69 77.42
C LEU A 560 -55.43 -24.65 78.22
N ILE A 561 -55.41 -23.39 77.78
CA ILE A 561 -56.17 -22.28 78.38
C ILE A 561 -57.67 -22.60 78.35
N ALA A 562 -58.19 -23.16 77.25
CA ALA A 562 -59.58 -23.58 77.15
C ALA A 562 -59.93 -24.66 78.20
N ARG A 563 -59.08 -25.68 78.37
CA ARG A 563 -59.29 -26.72 79.40
C ARG A 563 -59.24 -26.15 80.82
N LEU A 564 -58.28 -25.26 81.10
CA LEU A 564 -58.15 -24.63 82.41
C LEU A 564 -59.36 -23.74 82.72
N LYS A 565 -59.87 -23.00 81.73
CA LYS A 565 -61.12 -22.22 81.89
C LYS A 565 -62.32 -23.12 82.21
N GLU A 566 -62.42 -24.29 81.59
CA GLU A 566 -63.47 -25.28 81.88
C GLU A 566 -63.35 -25.81 83.32
N GLN A 567 -62.12 -26.13 83.76
CA GLN A 567 -61.87 -26.57 85.14
C GLN A 567 -62.17 -25.49 86.18
N VAL A 568 -61.87 -24.22 85.87
CA VAL A 568 -62.22 -23.09 86.75
C VAL A 568 -63.74 -22.98 86.87
N LYS A 569 -64.49 -23.04 85.77
CA LYS A 569 -65.97 -23.03 85.81
C LYS A 569 -66.54 -24.17 86.66
N MET A 570 -66.00 -25.39 86.50
CA MET A 570 -66.44 -26.54 87.31
C MET A 570 -66.17 -26.31 88.80
N ARG A 571 -65.00 -25.77 89.16
CA ARG A 571 -64.65 -25.44 90.55
C ARG A 571 -65.49 -24.30 91.12
N GLU A 572 -65.82 -23.29 90.33
CA GLU A 572 -66.73 -22.21 90.70
C GLU A 572 -68.14 -22.76 90.99
N HIS A 573 -68.61 -23.70 90.16
CA HIS A 573 -69.88 -24.40 90.39
C HIS A 573 -69.84 -25.25 91.68
N GLU A 574 -68.78 -26.02 91.92
CA GLU A 574 -68.59 -26.78 93.16
C GLU A 574 -68.53 -25.87 94.41
N LEU A 575 -67.91 -24.69 94.28
CA LEU A 575 -67.86 -23.70 95.36
C LEU A 575 -69.24 -23.10 95.63
N GLN A 576 -70.01 -22.78 94.58
CA GLN A 576 -71.39 -22.32 94.73
C GLN A 576 -72.27 -23.37 95.41
N GLU A 577 -72.18 -24.64 95.02
CA GLU A 577 -72.90 -25.73 95.69
C GLU A 577 -72.53 -25.85 97.17
N ARG A 578 -71.23 -25.75 97.50
CA ARG A 578 -70.78 -25.77 98.90
C ARG A 578 -71.24 -24.55 99.69
N GLU A 579 -71.26 -23.37 99.08
CA GLU A 579 -71.81 -22.16 99.70
C GLU A 579 -73.31 -22.36 99.97
N GLU A 580 -74.07 -22.88 99.02
CA GLU A 580 -75.49 -23.20 99.19
C GLU A 580 -75.73 -24.25 100.29
N GLU A 581 -74.93 -25.32 100.34
CA GLU A 581 -74.97 -26.33 101.40
C GLU A 581 -74.66 -25.72 102.78
N SER A 582 -73.64 -24.86 102.87
CA SER A 582 -73.28 -24.19 104.12
C SER A 582 -74.38 -23.24 104.61
N VAL A 583 -75.07 -22.55 103.69
CA VAL A 583 -76.23 -21.71 104.00
C VAL A 583 -77.41 -22.57 104.48
N LEU A 584 -77.61 -23.75 103.89
CA LEU A 584 -78.64 -24.69 104.33
C LEU A 584 -78.35 -25.20 105.75
N GLN A 585 -77.12 -25.62 106.03
CA GLN A 585 -76.68 -26.06 107.35
C GLN A 585 -76.80 -24.93 108.39
N MET A 586 -76.51 -23.69 107.99
CA MET A 586 -76.68 -22.52 108.86
C MET A 586 -78.16 -22.26 109.19
N LYS A 587 -79.08 -22.45 108.24
CA LYS A 587 -80.53 -22.38 108.48
C LYS A 587 -81.03 -23.49 109.41
N GLU A 588 -80.53 -24.72 109.26
CA GLU A 588 -80.87 -25.83 110.16
C GLU A 588 -80.37 -25.59 111.59
N LEU A 589 -79.16 -25.08 111.76
CA LEU A 589 -78.63 -24.67 113.06
C LEU A 589 -79.46 -23.54 113.69
N GLN A 590 -79.90 -22.55 112.91
CA GLN A 590 -80.81 -21.51 113.40
C GLN A 590 -82.16 -22.08 113.86
N LEU A 591 -82.73 -23.04 113.13
CA LEU A 591 -83.97 -23.74 113.52
C LEU A 591 -83.78 -24.57 114.80
N SER A 592 -82.63 -25.21 114.96
CA SER A 592 -82.28 -26.02 116.13
C SER A 592 -82.07 -25.14 117.38
N ILE A 593 -81.44 -23.98 117.22
CA ILE A 593 -81.33 -22.97 118.28
C ILE A 593 -82.72 -22.42 118.66
N ALA A 594 -83.59 -22.14 117.68
CA ALA A 594 -84.95 -21.67 117.94
C ALA A 594 -85.81 -22.71 118.70
N THR A 595 -85.62 -24.00 118.43
CA THR A 595 -86.31 -25.08 119.16
C THR A 595 -85.76 -25.26 120.58
N LEU A 596 -84.44 -25.13 120.80
CA LEU A 596 -83.84 -25.15 122.14
C LEU A 596 -84.25 -23.94 122.99
N VAL A 597 -84.38 -22.75 122.40
CA VAL A 597 -84.89 -21.56 123.09
C VAL A 597 -86.35 -21.74 123.51
N ASN A 598 -87.18 -22.38 122.66
CA ASN A 598 -88.58 -22.70 122.99
C ASN A 598 -88.75 -23.81 124.04
N GLN A 599 -87.82 -24.75 124.15
CA GLN A 599 -87.81 -25.74 125.24
C GLN A 599 -87.40 -25.11 126.58
N ARG A 600 -86.50 -24.11 126.56
CA ARG A 600 -86.06 -23.39 127.76
C ARG A 600 -87.13 -22.45 128.34
N THR A 601 -87.96 -21.83 127.50
CA THR A 601 -89.14 -21.05 127.96
C THR A 601 -90.26 -21.92 128.51
N ARG A 602 -90.46 -23.15 128.00
CA ARG A 602 -91.43 -24.10 128.57
C ARG A 602 -91.02 -24.68 129.94
N ASN A 603 -89.72 -24.86 130.20
CA ASN A 603 -89.22 -25.37 131.48
C ASN A 603 -89.18 -24.29 132.60
N SER A 604 -89.35 -23.01 132.27
CA SER A 604 -89.38 -21.89 133.25
C SER A 604 -90.77 -21.66 133.87
N ILE A 605 -91.85 -22.24 133.33
CA ILE A 605 -93.24 -21.95 133.75
C ILE A 605 -93.86 -23.06 134.64
N ARG A 606 -93.19 -24.22 134.83
CA ARG A 606 -93.73 -25.33 135.65
C ARG A 606 -93.12 -25.49 137.06
N SER A 607 -92.26 -24.56 137.51
CA SER A 607 -91.67 -24.57 138.86
C SER A 607 -92.39 -23.67 139.89
N ARG A 608 -93.68 -23.40 139.73
CA ARG A 608 -94.53 -22.71 140.72
C ARG A 608 -95.83 -23.48 141.01
N SER A 609 -95.71 -24.60 141.72
CA SER A 609 -96.70 -25.20 142.64
C SER A 609 -96.09 -26.54 143.12
N LEU A 610 -95.87 -26.83 144.40
CA LEU A 610 -96.59 -26.46 145.61
C LEU A 610 -95.66 -26.47 146.84
N ASP A 611 -96.03 -25.65 147.82
CA ASP A 611 -95.92 -26.02 149.23
C ASP A 611 -96.31 -27.49 149.45
N LYS A 612 -95.35 -28.33 149.84
CA LYS A 612 -95.35 -29.04 151.14
C LYS A 612 -94.11 -29.93 151.29
N PRO A 613 -93.69 -30.18 152.54
CA PRO A 613 -92.32 -30.56 152.84
C PRO A 613 -92.13 -32.07 152.94
N LEU A 614 -91.12 -32.57 152.22
CA LEU A 614 -90.11 -33.56 152.63
C LEU A 614 -89.04 -33.62 151.54
#